data_AF-A0A4R4QXU7-F1
#
_entry.id   AF-A0A4R4QXU7-F1
#
_cell.length_a   1.000
_cell.length_b   1.000
_cell.length_c   1.000
_cell.angle_alpha   90.00
_cell.angle_beta   90.00
_cell.angle_gamma   90.00
#
_symmetry.space_group_name_H-M   'P 1'
#
loop_
_entity.id
_entity.type
_entity.pdbx_description
1 polymer ?
#
loop_
_entity_poly.entity_id
_entity_poly.type
_entity_poly.pdbx_seq_one_letter_code
_entity_poly.pdbx_strand_id
1 'polypeptide(L)'
;MALLHRADVRPTKLELLAAWLPDRPWFQGEAGAELERVAAYRFDDPAGEVGIETLLVRAGAGPVHQVPLTYRGAPLDAARRWLVGTCEHSVLGRRWVYDACGDPVYAAALARAVLTGAGQVEEYFEVDGVREVRPQSMTIVADGPRPVAVPEFGPIEQAQEGDPTRIVGEAVELAVVRRLGEHTELPGSRLTGSWEGQPAALPLAYVSPR
;
A
#
# COMPACT_ATOMS: atom_id res chain seq x y z
N MET A 1 -5.50 0.70 14.36
CA MET A 1 -6.63 -0.16 13.92
C MET A 1 -7.45 0.66 12.93
N ALA A 2 -8.00 0.07 11.86
CA ALA A 2 -8.68 0.84 10.82
C ALA A 2 -10.20 0.72 10.91
N LEU A 3 -10.89 1.83 11.22
CA LEU A 3 -12.34 1.93 11.09
C LEU A 3 -12.73 1.96 9.60
N LEU A 4 -13.54 0.98 9.21
CA LEU A 4 -14.20 0.98 7.91
C LEU A 4 -15.59 1.61 8.06
N HIS A 5 -15.83 2.68 7.32
CA HIS A 5 -17.18 3.20 7.16
C HIS A 5 -17.95 2.31 6.16
N ARG A 6 -19.21 2.00 6.48
CA ARG A 6 -20.17 1.56 5.46
C ARG A 6 -20.49 2.77 4.58
N ALA A 7 -19.69 2.93 3.54
CA ALA A 7 -19.75 4.09 2.67
C ALA A 7 -19.78 3.69 1.20
N ASP A 8 -20.51 4.48 0.43
CA ASP A 8 -20.37 4.46 -1.02
C ASP A 8 -19.16 5.31 -1.40
N VAL A 9 -18.30 4.74 -2.23
CA VAL A 9 -17.11 5.41 -2.75
C VAL A 9 -17.20 5.44 -4.28
N ARG A 10 -17.20 6.64 -4.87
CA ARG A 10 -17.33 6.83 -6.32
C ARG A 10 -16.33 7.86 -6.87
N PRO A 11 -15.52 7.53 -7.89
CA PRO A 11 -15.32 6.19 -8.42
C PRO A 11 -14.80 5.22 -7.36
N THR A 12 -15.06 3.93 -7.53
CA THR A 12 -14.53 2.88 -6.67
C THR A 12 -13.00 2.81 -6.80
N LYS A 13 -12.35 2.18 -5.83
CA LYS A 13 -10.90 1.99 -5.83
C LYS A 13 -10.43 1.24 -7.09
N LEU A 14 -11.16 0.21 -7.51
CA LEU A 14 -10.83 -0.57 -8.70
C LEU A 14 -11.05 0.23 -9.99
N GLU A 15 -12.08 1.07 -10.08
CA GLU A 15 -12.27 1.97 -11.22
C GLU A 15 -11.13 3.00 -11.34
N LEU A 16 -10.70 3.59 -10.22
CA LEU A 16 -9.53 4.48 -10.20
C LEU A 16 -8.27 3.76 -10.68
N LEU A 17 -8.03 2.54 -10.20
CA LEU A 17 -6.86 1.75 -10.61
C LEU A 17 -6.93 1.29 -12.07
N ALA A 18 -8.11 0.87 -12.56
CA ALA A 18 -8.30 0.46 -13.93
C ALA A 18 -7.98 1.59 -14.92
N ALA A 19 -8.28 2.84 -14.55
CA ALA A 19 -7.91 4.01 -15.35
C ALA A 19 -6.42 4.38 -15.25
N TRP A 20 -5.79 4.19 -14.09
CA TRP A 20 -4.44 4.69 -13.81
C TRP A 20 -3.30 3.71 -14.14
N LEU A 21 -3.52 2.40 -13.92
CA LEU A 21 -2.52 1.34 -14.09
C LEU A 21 -1.96 1.22 -15.52
N PRO A 22 -2.77 1.32 -16.60
CA PRO A 22 -2.27 1.15 -17.97
C PRO A 22 -1.14 2.11 -18.36
N ASP A 23 -1.08 3.29 -17.74
CA ASP A 23 -0.04 4.30 -18.02
C ASP A 23 1.24 4.10 -17.19
N ARG A 24 1.32 3.04 -16.37
CA ARG A 24 2.46 2.79 -15.50
C ARG A 24 3.51 1.94 -16.21
N PRO A 25 4.82 2.31 -16.15
CA PRO A 25 5.87 1.60 -16.88
C PRO A 25 6.11 0.17 -16.37
N TRP A 26 5.68 -0.14 -15.15
CA TRP A 26 5.80 -1.44 -14.50
C TRP A 26 4.54 -2.31 -14.63
N PHE A 27 3.44 -1.77 -15.14
CA PHE A 27 2.18 -2.52 -15.23
C PHE A 27 2.22 -3.51 -16.40
N GLN A 28 1.63 -4.68 -16.18
CA GLN A 28 1.48 -5.74 -17.17
C GLN A 28 0.09 -6.34 -17.03
N GLY A 29 -0.73 -6.22 -18.05
CA GLY A 29 -2.10 -6.74 -18.01
C GLY A 29 -2.62 -7.02 -19.40
N GLU A 30 -3.62 -7.88 -19.49
CA GLU A 30 -4.35 -8.08 -20.73
C GLU A 30 -5.16 -6.83 -21.07
N ALA A 31 -5.04 -6.36 -22.32
CA ALA A 31 -5.72 -5.15 -22.76
C ALA A 31 -7.25 -5.34 -22.69
N GLY A 32 -7.92 -4.45 -21.97
CA GLY A 32 -9.39 -4.49 -21.79
C GLY A 32 -9.88 -5.53 -20.77
N ALA A 33 -8.99 -6.26 -20.10
CA ALA A 33 -9.39 -7.15 -19.01
C ALA A 33 -9.83 -6.35 -17.78
N GLU A 34 -10.84 -6.86 -17.08
CA GLU A 34 -11.28 -6.29 -15.81
C GLU A 34 -10.22 -6.47 -14.71
N LEU A 35 -10.12 -5.48 -13.83
CA LEU A 35 -9.20 -5.51 -12.70
C LEU A 35 -9.86 -6.20 -11.51
N GLU A 36 -9.33 -7.36 -11.10
CA GLU A 36 -9.77 -8.07 -9.92
C GLU A 36 -8.94 -7.69 -8.68
N ARG A 37 -9.59 -7.66 -7.51
CA ARG A 37 -8.89 -7.56 -6.23
C ARG A 37 -8.54 -8.96 -5.73
N VAL A 38 -7.25 -9.21 -5.56
CA VAL A 38 -6.71 -10.47 -5.03
C VAL A 38 -6.70 -10.46 -3.50
N ALA A 39 -6.12 -9.43 -2.89
CA ALA A 39 -6.06 -9.25 -1.44
C ALA A 39 -5.79 -7.78 -1.08
N ALA A 40 -5.81 -7.46 0.21
CA ALA A 40 -5.43 -6.16 0.71
C ALA A 40 -4.90 -6.23 2.15
N TYR A 41 -4.02 -5.30 2.49
CA TYR A 41 -3.57 -5.04 3.86
C TYR A 41 -3.50 -3.53 4.12
N ARG A 42 -3.45 -3.14 5.39
CA ARG A 42 -3.46 -1.73 5.81
C ARG A 42 -2.42 -1.45 6.87
N PHE A 43 -1.98 -0.20 6.89
CA PHE A 43 -1.21 0.37 7.99
C PHE A 43 -2.00 1.45 8.70
N ASP A 44 -1.62 1.69 9.95
CA ASP A 44 -2.09 2.85 10.73
C ASP A 44 -1.24 4.07 10.41
N ASP A 45 -1.91 5.18 10.12
CA ASP A 45 -1.35 6.52 10.30
C ASP A 45 -1.52 6.93 11.78
N PRO A 46 -0.43 7.12 12.54
CA PRO A 46 -0.51 7.54 13.94
C PRO A 46 -1.25 8.87 14.16
N ALA A 47 -1.29 9.75 13.15
CA ALA A 47 -2.03 11.01 13.22
C ALA A 47 -3.53 10.84 12.91
N GLY A 48 -3.94 9.72 12.30
CA GLY A 48 -5.32 9.45 11.92
C GLY A 48 -5.85 10.24 10.71
N GLU A 49 -4.97 10.92 9.97
CA GLU A 49 -5.35 11.83 8.88
C GLU A 49 -5.32 11.17 7.50
N VAL A 50 -4.49 10.13 7.35
CA VAL A 50 -4.26 9.45 6.07
C VAL A 50 -4.69 7.99 6.15
N GLY A 51 -5.62 7.59 5.28
CA GLY A 51 -5.90 6.17 5.10
C GLY A 51 -4.76 5.51 4.32
N ILE A 52 -4.16 4.45 4.86
CA ILE A 52 -3.07 3.70 4.20
C ILE A 52 -3.56 2.28 3.90
N GLU A 53 -3.59 1.92 2.63
CA GLU A 53 -4.03 0.60 2.17
C GLU A 53 -3.13 0.15 1.03
N THR A 54 -2.80 -1.13 0.99
CA THR A 54 -2.17 -1.72 -0.19
C THR A 54 -3.12 -2.74 -0.78
N LEU A 55 -3.45 -2.57 -2.06
CA LEU A 55 -4.25 -3.52 -2.83
C LEU A 55 -3.34 -4.44 -3.62
N LEU A 56 -3.63 -5.73 -3.59
CA LEU A 56 -3.12 -6.70 -4.56
C LEU A 56 -4.19 -6.88 -5.62
N VAL A 57 -3.84 -6.65 -6.87
CA VAL A 57 -4.76 -6.68 -8.01
C VAL A 57 -4.20 -7.51 -9.15
N ARG A 58 -5.06 -7.98 -10.05
CA ARG A 58 -4.67 -8.68 -11.28
C ARG A 58 -5.57 -8.22 -12.42
N ALA A 59 -5.01 -8.14 -13.63
CA ALA A 59 -5.77 -7.90 -14.86
C ALA A 59 -5.70 -9.14 -15.76
N GLY A 60 -6.83 -9.83 -15.91
CA GLY A 60 -6.92 -11.08 -16.69
C GLY A 60 -5.94 -12.14 -16.21
N ALA A 61 -5.24 -12.80 -17.14
CA ALA A 61 -4.22 -13.81 -16.83
C ALA A 61 -2.84 -13.23 -16.44
N GLY A 62 -2.75 -11.91 -16.20
CA GLY A 62 -1.50 -11.23 -15.85
C GLY A 62 -0.94 -11.58 -14.47
N PRO A 63 0.25 -11.03 -14.12
CA PRO A 63 0.81 -11.17 -12.78
C PRO A 63 -0.02 -10.41 -11.75
N VAL A 64 0.21 -10.70 -10.47
CA VAL A 64 -0.39 -9.92 -9.37
C VAL A 64 0.44 -8.65 -9.14
N HIS A 65 -0.22 -7.50 -9.18
CA HIS A 65 0.40 -6.21 -8.88
C HIS A 65 0.09 -5.79 -7.45
N GLN A 66 1.10 -5.25 -6.78
CA GLN A 66 0.94 -4.54 -5.51
C GLN A 66 0.83 -3.03 -5.77
N VAL A 67 -0.25 -2.44 -5.28
CA VAL A 67 -0.54 -1.01 -5.43
C VAL A 67 -0.83 -0.40 -4.06
N PRO A 68 0.19 0.21 -3.43
CA PRO A 68 0.02 1.01 -2.24
C PRO A 68 -0.76 2.29 -2.53
N LEU A 69 -1.74 2.61 -1.70
CA LEU A 69 -2.63 3.76 -1.82
C LEU A 69 -2.70 4.55 -0.52
N THR A 70 -2.69 5.87 -0.66
CA THR A 70 -3.04 6.80 0.42
C THR A 70 -4.30 7.58 0.08
N TYR A 71 -5.15 7.75 1.09
CA TYR A 71 -6.41 8.49 0.99
C TYR A 71 -6.33 9.72 1.88
N ARG A 72 -6.31 10.91 1.28
CA ARG A 72 -6.21 12.20 2.00
C ARG A 72 -7.49 13.01 1.90
N GLY A 73 -7.79 13.77 2.95
CA GLY A 73 -8.90 14.73 2.98
C GLY A 73 -8.61 16.07 2.27
N ALA A 74 -7.38 16.26 1.80
CA ALA A 74 -6.92 17.46 1.08
C ALA A 74 -5.81 17.07 0.08
N PRO A 75 -5.57 17.87 -0.98
CA PRO A 75 -4.48 17.59 -1.92
C PRO A 75 -3.11 17.70 -1.25
N LEU A 76 -2.19 16.84 -1.66
CA LEU A 76 -0.77 16.86 -1.30
C LEU A 76 0.07 17.31 -2.51
N ASP A 77 0.51 18.57 -2.50
CA ASP A 77 1.23 19.18 -3.63
C ASP A 77 2.56 18.46 -3.94
N ALA A 78 3.31 18.06 -2.93
CA ALA A 78 4.57 17.34 -3.09
C ALA A 78 4.40 15.98 -3.81
N ALA A 79 3.21 15.38 -3.73
CA ALA A 79 2.88 14.09 -4.35
C ALA A 79 2.03 14.23 -5.62
N ARG A 80 1.91 15.44 -6.21
CA ARG A 80 1.02 15.69 -7.36
C ARG A 80 1.19 14.71 -8.53
N ARG A 81 2.44 14.30 -8.82
CA ARG A 81 2.75 13.34 -9.91
C ARG A 81 2.28 11.91 -9.62
N TRP A 82 1.99 11.62 -8.35
CA TRP A 82 1.53 10.31 -7.86
C TRP A 82 0.02 10.25 -7.68
N LEU A 83 -0.71 11.31 -8.06
CA LEU A 83 -2.17 11.32 -7.97
C LEU A 83 -2.75 10.25 -8.89
N VAL A 84 -3.48 9.30 -8.29
CA VAL A 84 -4.26 8.29 -9.00
C VAL A 84 -5.59 8.90 -9.44
N GLY A 85 -6.22 9.68 -8.55
CA GLY A 85 -7.45 10.39 -8.83
C GLY A 85 -8.13 10.92 -7.59
N THR A 86 -9.41 11.29 -7.70
CA THR A 86 -10.24 11.67 -6.56
C THR A 86 -11.53 10.85 -6.54
N CYS A 87 -12.04 10.54 -5.35
CA CYS A 87 -13.34 9.92 -5.17
C CYS A 87 -14.18 10.68 -4.13
N GLU A 88 -15.49 10.53 -4.23
CA GLU A 88 -16.44 10.97 -3.21
C GLU A 88 -16.74 9.81 -2.28
N HIS A 89 -16.55 10.02 -0.97
CA HIS A 89 -16.86 9.05 0.07
C HIS A 89 -18.06 9.53 0.87
N SER A 90 -19.15 8.77 0.90
CA SER A 90 -20.43 9.24 1.46
C SER A 90 -20.37 9.75 2.91
N VAL A 91 -19.43 9.24 3.72
CA VAL A 91 -19.23 9.67 5.12
C VAL A 91 -18.12 10.72 5.27
N LEU A 92 -17.09 10.67 4.42
CA LEU A 92 -15.85 11.41 4.62
C LEU A 92 -15.71 12.57 3.61
N GLY A 93 -16.66 12.73 2.69
CA GLY A 93 -16.59 13.68 1.59
C GLY A 93 -15.50 13.30 0.58
N ARG A 94 -15.06 14.30 -0.19
CA ARG A 94 -14.04 14.12 -1.24
C ARG A 94 -12.71 13.63 -0.68
N ARG A 95 -12.09 12.70 -1.38
CA ARG A 95 -10.79 12.12 -1.06
C ARG A 95 -9.86 12.19 -2.25
N TRP A 96 -8.59 12.52 -1.99
CA TRP A 96 -7.49 12.47 -2.94
C TRP A 96 -6.76 11.15 -2.75
N VAL A 97 -6.66 10.38 -3.83
CA VAL A 97 -6.06 9.05 -3.85
C VAL A 97 -4.72 9.13 -4.56
N TYR A 98 -3.66 8.76 -3.87
CA TYR A 98 -2.30 8.75 -4.41
C TYR A 98 -1.73 7.34 -4.42
N ASP A 99 -0.85 7.07 -5.37
CA ASP A 99 0.12 5.99 -5.23
C ASP A 99 1.02 6.33 -4.05
N ALA A 100 0.93 5.50 -3.02
CA ALA A 100 1.49 5.80 -1.71
C ALA A 100 3.02 5.89 -1.73
N CYS A 101 3.68 5.39 -2.78
CA CYS A 101 5.13 5.53 -2.94
C CYS A 101 5.58 7.00 -3.07
N GLY A 102 4.66 7.92 -3.39
CA GLY A 102 4.90 9.35 -3.35
C GLY A 102 4.59 10.04 -2.03
N ASP A 103 4.13 9.31 -1.02
CA ASP A 103 3.58 9.86 0.21
C ASP A 103 4.49 9.52 1.43
N PRO A 104 5.01 10.52 2.15
CA PRO A 104 5.89 10.30 3.29
C PRO A 104 5.22 9.51 4.43
N VAL A 105 3.89 9.61 4.58
CA VAL A 105 3.15 8.89 5.63
C VAL A 105 3.16 7.38 5.36
N TYR A 106 3.04 6.97 4.09
CA TYR A 106 3.19 5.57 3.73
C TYR A 106 4.62 5.08 3.88
N ALA A 107 5.61 5.87 3.44
CA ALA A 107 7.01 5.49 3.55
C ALA A 107 7.41 5.25 5.02
N ALA A 108 6.97 6.12 5.93
CA ALA A 108 7.13 5.95 7.37
C ALA A 108 6.43 4.70 7.91
N ALA A 109 5.19 4.46 7.49
CA ALA A 109 4.42 3.30 7.92
C ALA A 109 5.05 1.98 7.46
N LEU A 110 5.51 1.91 6.20
CA LEU A 110 6.18 0.74 5.64
C LEU A 110 7.52 0.46 6.34
N ALA A 111 8.34 1.50 6.53
CA ALA A 111 9.60 1.38 7.25
C ALA A 111 9.38 0.85 8.67
N ARG A 112 8.40 1.42 9.39
CA ARG A 112 8.02 0.96 10.73
C ARG A 112 7.59 -0.51 10.70
N ALA A 113 6.73 -0.90 9.76
CA ALA A 113 6.23 -2.26 9.65
C ALA A 113 7.36 -3.28 9.46
N VAL A 114 8.33 -2.98 8.58
CA VAL A 114 9.47 -3.86 8.32
C VAL A 114 10.45 -3.89 9.48
N LEU A 115 10.81 -2.74 10.04
CA LEU A 115 11.86 -2.66 11.05
C LEU A 115 11.39 -3.16 12.43
N THR A 116 10.14 -2.92 12.81
CA THR A 116 9.61 -3.33 14.13
C THR A 116 8.84 -4.63 14.10
N GLY A 117 8.34 -5.03 12.94
CA GLY A 117 7.31 -6.06 12.85
C GLY A 117 5.94 -5.60 13.37
N ALA A 118 5.63 -4.29 13.36
CA ALA A 118 4.33 -3.74 13.77
C ALA A 118 3.11 -4.31 13.03
N GLY A 119 3.33 -5.10 11.96
CA GLY A 119 2.28 -5.86 11.28
C GLY A 119 1.26 -4.99 10.56
N GLN A 120 0.20 -5.62 10.06
CA GLN A 120 -0.97 -4.94 9.51
C GLN A 120 -1.98 -4.64 10.60
N VAL A 121 -2.81 -3.62 10.39
CA VAL A 121 -3.88 -3.30 11.34
C VAL A 121 -5.14 -4.13 11.08
N GLU A 122 -5.87 -4.46 12.15
CA GLU A 122 -7.21 -5.03 12.04
C GLU A 122 -8.19 -4.01 11.46
N GLU A 123 -9.02 -4.49 10.54
CA GLU A 123 -10.13 -3.76 9.94
C GLU A 123 -11.41 -4.09 10.69
N TYR A 124 -12.21 -3.07 10.99
CA TYR A 124 -13.48 -3.27 11.68
C TYR A 124 -14.54 -2.28 11.24
N PHE A 125 -15.80 -2.69 11.30
CA PHE A 125 -16.95 -1.80 11.21
C PHE A 125 -17.46 -1.50 12.62
N GLU A 126 -18.09 -0.34 12.77
CA GLU A 126 -18.92 -0.04 13.92
C GLU A 126 -20.38 -0.08 13.46
N VAL A 127 -21.15 -1.01 14.00
CA VAL A 127 -22.56 -1.25 13.68
C VAL A 127 -23.34 -1.19 14.99
N ASP A 128 -24.20 -0.19 15.14
CA ASP A 128 -25.02 0.02 16.36
C ASP A 128 -24.19 0.03 17.66
N GLY A 129 -22.98 0.59 17.61
CA GLY A 129 -22.03 0.65 18.74
C GLY A 129 -21.28 -0.66 19.01
N VAL A 130 -21.48 -1.70 18.18
CA VAL A 130 -20.77 -2.97 18.23
C VAL A 130 -19.67 -3.00 17.18
N ARG A 131 -18.50 -3.52 17.59
CA ARG A 131 -17.35 -3.70 16.70
C ARG A 131 -17.44 -5.03 15.96
N GLU A 132 -17.56 -4.97 14.64
CA GLU A 132 -17.50 -6.14 13.77
C GLU A 132 -16.15 -6.18 13.06
N VAL A 133 -15.27 -7.12 13.44
CA VAL A 133 -13.96 -7.30 12.81
C VAL A 133 -14.13 -8.00 11.46
N ARG A 134 -13.53 -7.41 10.42
CA ARG A 134 -13.50 -8.02 9.08
C ARG A 134 -12.34 -9.02 9.02
N PRO A 135 -12.56 -10.27 8.57
CA PRO A 135 -11.48 -11.21 8.34
C PRO A 135 -10.44 -10.63 7.36
N GLN A 136 -9.17 -10.74 7.72
CA GLN A 136 -8.07 -10.29 6.87
C GLN A 136 -7.99 -11.18 5.62
N SER A 137 -7.88 -10.58 4.44
CA SER A 137 -7.74 -11.32 3.17
C SER A 137 -6.32 -11.87 2.93
N MET A 138 -5.35 -11.45 3.74
CA MET A 138 -3.96 -11.86 3.65
C MET A 138 -3.25 -11.65 4.99
N THR A 139 -2.06 -12.24 5.14
CA THR A 139 -1.14 -12.00 6.26
C THR A 139 0.12 -11.30 5.75
N ILE A 140 0.68 -10.39 6.55
CA ILE A 140 2.02 -9.83 6.31
C ILE A 140 2.98 -10.16 7.46
N VAL A 141 4.23 -10.45 7.13
CA VAL A 141 5.28 -10.79 8.10
C VAL A 141 6.56 -10.06 7.72
N ALA A 142 7.16 -9.37 8.69
CA ALA A 142 8.48 -8.79 8.53
C ALA A 142 9.56 -9.82 8.89
N ASP A 143 10.54 -10.01 8.02
CA ASP A 143 11.72 -10.82 8.25
C ASP A 143 12.99 -9.96 8.14
N GLY A 144 13.76 -9.90 9.23
CA GLY A 144 14.98 -9.11 9.35
C GLY A 144 15.35 -8.80 10.80
N PRO A 145 16.58 -8.35 11.07
CA PRO A 145 16.97 -7.91 12.40
C PRO A 145 16.10 -6.72 12.82
N ARG A 146 15.46 -6.83 13.98
CA ARG A 146 14.65 -5.74 14.57
C ARG A 146 15.60 -4.74 15.22
N PRO A 147 15.67 -3.48 14.75
CA PRO A 147 16.47 -2.48 15.44
C PRO A 147 15.81 -2.11 16.77
N VAL A 148 16.63 -1.74 17.76
CA VAL A 148 16.15 -1.30 19.09
C VAL A 148 15.51 0.10 19.04
N ALA A 149 15.84 0.89 18.00
CA ALA A 149 15.23 2.18 17.71
C ALA A 149 14.82 2.25 16.24
N VAL A 150 13.56 2.60 15.98
CA VAL A 150 13.08 2.88 14.63
C VAL A 150 13.55 4.28 14.27
N PRO A 151 14.36 4.48 13.22
CA PRO A 151 14.63 5.82 12.75
C PRO A 151 13.31 6.49 12.38
N GLU A 152 13.12 7.74 12.78
CA GLU A 152 12.04 8.56 12.21
C GLU A 152 12.26 8.58 10.69
N PHE A 153 11.25 8.17 9.94
CA PHE A 153 11.33 8.28 8.49
C PHE A 153 11.18 9.76 8.17
N GLY A 154 12.31 10.40 7.89
CA GLY A 154 12.37 11.79 7.46
C GLY A 154 11.64 12.02 6.13
N PRO A 155 11.75 13.22 5.53
CA PRO A 155 11.14 13.50 4.24
C PRO A 155 11.66 12.54 3.16
N ILE A 156 10.81 12.25 2.17
CA ILE A 156 11.22 11.54 0.96
C ILE A 156 12.18 12.46 0.18
N GLU A 157 13.44 12.06 0.03
CA GLU A 157 14.43 12.77 -0.79
C GLU A 157 14.19 12.50 -2.28
N GLN A 158 13.91 11.24 -2.61
CA GLN A 158 13.65 10.81 -3.98
C GLN A 158 12.67 9.63 -4.00
N ALA A 159 11.80 9.59 -5.00
CA ALA A 159 10.99 8.41 -5.29
C ALA A 159 11.02 8.12 -6.80
N GLN A 160 11.52 6.95 -7.18
CA GLN A 160 11.65 6.52 -8.56
C GLN A 160 10.60 5.45 -8.88
N GLU A 161 9.68 5.80 -9.79
CA GLU A 161 8.70 4.86 -10.32
C GLU A 161 9.41 3.76 -11.13
N GLY A 162 8.97 2.53 -10.93
CA GLY A 162 9.57 1.33 -11.52
C GLY A 162 9.15 0.08 -10.74
N ASP A 163 9.78 -1.03 -11.07
CA ASP A 163 9.67 -2.28 -10.33
C ASP A 163 11.07 -2.81 -9.98
N PRO A 164 11.44 -2.82 -8.68
CA PRO A 164 10.68 -2.22 -7.57
C PRO A 164 10.61 -0.68 -7.70
N THR A 165 9.58 -0.07 -7.12
CA THR A 165 9.58 1.38 -6.89
C THR A 165 10.52 1.70 -5.74
N ARG A 166 11.47 2.60 -5.95
CA ARG A 166 12.48 2.97 -4.94
C ARG A 166 12.12 4.27 -4.27
N ILE A 167 12.14 4.30 -2.94
CA ILE A 167 11.88 5.48 -2.12
C ILE A 167 13.10 5.71 -1.23
N VAL A 168 13.76 6.83 -1.43
CA VAL A 168 14.97 7.21 -0.72
C VAL A 168 14.58 8.21 0.37
N GLY A 169 14.76 7.82 1.63
CA GLY A 169 14.73 8.71 2.78
C GLY A 169 16.15 8.97 3.30
N GLU A 170 16.26 9.75 4.37
CA GLU A 170 17.55 10.12 4.97
C GLU A 170 18.35 8.90 5.46
N ALA A 171 17.73 8.05 6.30
CA ALA A 171 18.42 6.93 6.97
C ALA A 171 18.24 5.59 6.27
N VAL A 172 17.23 5.44 5.40
CA VAL A 172 16.84 4.17 4.80
C VAL A 172 16.39 4.35 3.35
N GLU A 173 16.58 3.30 2.55
CA GLU A 173 15.96 3.13 1.23
C GLU A 173 14.89 2.04 1.31
N LEU A 174 13.73 2.32 0.74
CA LEU A 174 12.63 1.37 0.57
C LEU A 174 12.58 0.90 -0.89
N ALA A 175 12.38 -0.40 -1.09
CA ALA A 175 12.05 -0.97 -2.39
C ALA A 175 10.68 -1.63 -2.30
N VAL A 176 9.68 -1.10 -3.01
CA VAL A 176 8.32 -1.65 -3.09
C VAL A 176 8.21 -2.50 -4.35
N VAL A 177 7.98 -3.81 -4.19
CA VAL A 177 7.81 -4.73 -5.32
C VAL A 177 6.45 -4.48 -5.98
N ARG A 178 6.42 -4.12 -7.26
CA ARG A 178 5.17 -3.84 -7.98
C ARG A 178 4.58 -5.10 -8.59
N ARG A 179 5.38 -6.00 -9.16
CA ARG A 179 4.93 -7.31 -9.68
C ARG A 179 5.36 -8.41 -8.73
N LEU A 180 4.40 -9.02 -8.05
CA LEU A 180 4.70 -10.04 -7.04
C LEU A 180 5.17 -11.34 -7.69
N GLY A 181 6.21 -11.94 -7.08
CA GLY A 181 6.92 -13.10 -7.62
C GLY A 181 8.17 -12.73 -8.42
N GLU A 182 8.35 -11.45 -8.75
CA GLU A 182 9.63 -10.89 -9.19
C GLU A 182 10.44 -10.36 -8.00
N HIS A 183 11.72 -10.02 -8.23
CA HIS A 183 12.60 -9.36 -7.25
C HIS A 183 12.67 -10.06 -5.88
N THR A 184 12.85 -11.39 -5.88
CA THR A 184 12.73 -12.21 -4.66
C THR A 184 13.88 -12.06 -3.67
N GLU A 185 15.00 -11.48 -4.10
CA GLU A 185 16.28 -11.42 -3.37
C GLU A 185 16.90 -10.01 -3.42
N LEU A 186 16.11 -8.99 -3.08
CA LEU A 186 16.66 -7.65 -2.86
C LEU A 186 17.34 -7.55 -1.48
N PRO A 187 18.34 -6.66 -1.30
CA PRO A 187 19.01 -6.46 -0.02
C PRO A 187 18.08 -5.80 1.01
N GLY A 188 18.35 -6.06 2.29
CA GLY A 188 17.70 -5.42 3.43
C GLY A 188 16.71 -6.33 4.18
N SER A 189 16.09 -5.77 5.21
CA SER A 189 14.96 -6.39 5.91
C SER A 189 13.74 -6.38 5.01
N ARG A 190 12.92 -7.41 5.06
CA ARG A 190 11.83 -7.61 4.10
C ARG A 190 10.47 -7.66 4.78
N LEU A 191 9.45 -7.19 4.05
CA LEU A 191 8.06 -7.51 4.30
C LEU A 191 7.63 -8.60 3.32
N THR A 192 7.04 -9.67 3.81
CA THR A 192 6.42 -10.73 3.00
C THR A 192 4.93 -10.77 3.22
N GLY A 193 4.20 -11.31 2.25
CA GLY A 193 2.76 -11.51 2.34
C GLY A 193 2.32 -12.86 1.79
N SER A 194 1.26 -13.42 2.37
CA SER A 194 0.60 -14.64 1.89
C SER A 194 -0.92 -14.48 1.92
N TRP A 195 -1.62 -15.10 0.97
CA TRP A 195 -3.08 -14.99 0.81
C TRP A 195 -3.64 -16.28 0.21
N GLU A 196 -4.97 -16.38 0.13
CA GLU A 196 -5.64 -17.52 -0.47
C GLU A 196 -5.21 -17.73 -1.94
N GLY A 197 -4.83 -18.96 -2.30
CA GLY A 197 -4.28 -19.25 -3.63
C GLY A 197 -2.78 -18.97 -3.79
N GLN A 198 -2.14 -18.30 -2.82
CA GLN A 198 -0.68 -18.09 -2.77
C GLN A 198 -0.14 -18.37 -1.36
N PRO A 199 -0.04 -19.65 -0.95
CA PRO A 199 0.36 -20.02 0.41
C PRO A 199 1.86 -19.77 0.68
N ALA A 200 2.69 -19.79 -0.36
CA ALA A 200 4.11 -19.42 -0.25
C ALA A 200 4.22 -17.89 -0.15
N ALA A 201 4.77 -17.41 0.97
CA ALA A 201 4.91 -15.98 1.22
C ALA A 201 5.82 -15.32 0.16
N LEU A 202 5.33 -14.26 -0.46
CA LEU A 202 6.06 -13.50 -1.47
C LEU A 202 6.56 -12.18 -0.88
N PRO A 203 7.75 -11.70 -1.31
CA PRO A 203 8.23 -10.38 -0.96
C PRO A 203 7.30 -9.27 -1.45
N LEU A 204 6.96 -8.37 -0.53
CA LEU A 204 6.16 -7.17 -0.80
C LEU A 204 7.06 -5.94 -0.85
N ALA A 205 8.01 -5.83 0.07
CA ALA A 205 8.90 -4.69 0.14
C ALA A 205 10.19 -5.01 0.88
N TYR A 206 11.20 -4.16 0.71
CA TYR A 206 12.49 -4.23 1.39
C TYR A 206 12.87 -2.88 1.98
N VAL A 207 13.62 -2.91 3.07
CA VAL A 207 14.19 -1.74 3.75
C VAL A 207 15.68 -1.98 3.96
N SER A 208 16.50 -1.12 3.38
CA SER A 208 17.95 -1.14 3.54
C SER A 208 18.42 0.12 4.26
N PRO A 209 19.42 0.03 5.16
CA PRO A 209 20.09 1.21 5.69
C PRO A 209 20.85 1.93 4.57
N ARG A 210 21.02 3.25 4.71
CA ARG A 210 21.86 4.07 3.83
C ARG A 210 23.20 4.41 4.48
#